data_AF-A0A359EDM3-F1
#
_entry.id   AF-A0A359EDM3-F1
#
_cell.length_a   1.000
_cell.length_b   1.000
_cell.length_c   1.000
_cell.angle_alpha   90.00
_cell.angle_beta   90.00
_cell.angle_gamma   90.00
#
_symmetry.space_group_name_H-M   'P 1'
#
loop_
_entity.id
_entity.type
_entity.pdbx_description
1 polymer ?
#
loop_
_entity_poly.entity_id
_entity_poly.type
_entity_poly.pdbx_seq_one_letter_code
_entity_poly.pdbx_strand_id
1 'polypeptide(L)'
;VCVLICCIAMGANPKLSWYPLLLAGLPLIIRIAWPNAPLRFRVVDFLIFGFLVTAFIGLWAAYDSGPAYQKFYLLVGAVLLYYSLSHQPTQNLWQIAIILGVFGIIPTGIYLLNASWAASPADFGIINQLGQRWMEIRPTLNFHSGFGTELFHANVVGGINAILLPISMVASIHYWHSGKKYLAGFSAFLFLLLGFGLFISSSRAGWVATAIGFLVFGLLNSQKLNGFLRKNEFILILVPAIIIILGIFAPHPLANIFTNSTIPITEVDSFNSRLRIAKQTYYLIGDFPFTGGGLGSFPGLYSQYILVIPYFLFSYSHNLYLDLALEQGLAGLALFVSITLLSANLLKSRLTQADQPQTLLVTGVYASLIIFLLHGFVGAPLYNTEWGLPLLFVIPGFSIAMADSRPKVAVSLRNQITIILAGIAFAAVLLIAFLKPLRAIWYADIGAVQMAKLELADWPTGQWNEISNPLPYREVEESFRKALSNQADNRTANQRLGVILMAEQNFQDAASYLERSHFSAPGHRGIKKSLGYCYTWLGRFDEAKPLLVQIPEAQAEMDTYSWWWQTQGRDDLAGNAAIMSKLLSRP
;
A
#
# COMPACT_ATOMS: atom_id res chain seq x y z
N VAL A 1 -2.11 -0.65 24.98
CA VAL A 1 -2.94 0.57 25.18
C VAL A 1 -2.11 1.83 25.00
N CYS A 2 -1.10 2.11 25.83
CA CYS A 2 -0.26 3.32 25.71
C CYS A 2 0.26 3.58 24.28
N VAL A 3 0.89 2.58 23.65
CA VAL A 3 1.38 2.69 22.26
C VAL A 3 0.26 3.10 21.29
N LEU A 4 -0.89 2.44 21.37
CA LEU A 4 -2.03 2.73 20.48
C LEU A 4 -2.57 4.15 20.67
N ILE A 5 -2.68 4.62 21.92
CA ILE A 5 -3.11 5.99 22.23
C ILE A 5 -2.11 7.01 21.66
N CYS A 6 -0.81 6.76 21.82
CA CYS A 6 0.23 7.62 21.27
C CYS A 6 0.16 7.67 19.73
N CYS A 7 -0.06 6.53 19.07
CA CYS A 7 -0.24 6.47 17.63
C CYS A 7 -1.49 7.21 17.15
N ILE A 8 -2.62 7.07 17.86
CA ILE A 8 -3.84 7.83 17.57
C ILE A 8 -3.58 9.32 17.74
N ALA A 9 -2.91 9.74 18.81
CA ALA A 9 -2.59 11.15 19.03
C ALA A 9 -1.73 11.71 17.88
N MET A 10 -0.70 10.97 17.44
CA MET A 10 0.14 11.35 16.30
C MET A 10 -0.64 11.43 14.98
N GLY A 11 -1.54 10.47 14.72
CA GLY A 11 -2.40 10.51 13.54
C GLY A 11 -3.35 11.71 13.58
N ALA A 12 -4.09 11.86 14.67
CA ALA A 12 -5.07 12.94 14.84
C ALA A 12 -4.44 14.34 14.88
N ASN A 13 -3.18 14.47 15.29
CA ASN A 13 -2.48 15.74 15.32
C ASN A 13 -1.02 15.57 14.83
N PRO A 14 -0.77 15.77 13.52
CA PRO A 14 0.57 15.66 12.94
C PRO A 14 1.61 16.58 13.58
N LYS A 15 1.19 17.70 14.19
CA LYS A 15 2.10 18.63 14.90
C LYS A 15 2.77 17.99 16.12
N LEU A 16 2.23 16.90 16.65
CA LEU A 16 2.87 16.15 17.74
C LEU A 16 4.13 15.43 17.27
N SER A 17 4.32 15.23 15.96
CA SER A 17 5.56 14.65 15.40
C SER A 17 5.98 13.36 16.14
N TRP A 18 7.24 13.26 16.55
CA TRP A 18 7.79 12.09 17.26
C TRP A 18 7.56 12.09 18.78
N TYR A 19 7.09 13.19 19.40
CA TYR A 19 7.02 13.28 20.87
C TYR A 19 6.25 12.14 21.54
N PRO A 20 5.08 11.69 21.02
CA PRO A 20 4.34 10.57 21.62
C PRO A 20 5.09 9.23 21.59
N LEU A 21 6.10 9.07 20.72
CA LEU A 21 6.92 7.84 20.69
C LEU A 21 7.74 7.65 21.96
N LEU A 22 8.11 8.72 22.66
CA LEU A 22 8.78 8.63 23.96
C LEU A 22 7.91 7.88 24.98
N LEU A 23 6.62 8.23 25.03
CA LEU A 23 5.65 7.56 25.88
C LEU A 23 5.34 6.14 25.38
N ALA A 24 5.22 5.97 24.06
CA ALA A 24 5.01 4.65 23.45
C ALA A 24 6.18 3.68 23.73
N GLY A 25 7.39 4.19 23.90
CA GLY A 25 8.59 3.41 24.23
C GLY A 25 8.68 2.98 25.70
N LEU A 26 7.97 3.66 26.62
CA LEU A 26 8.04 3.37 28.05
C LEU A 26 7.78 1.90 28.42
N PRO A 27 6.78 1.20 27.88
CA PRO A 27 6.56 -0.21 28.20
C PRO A 27 7.77 -1.09 27.87
N LEU A 28 8.47 -0.79 26.78
CA LEU A 28 9.68 -1.51 26.38
C LEU A 28 10.85 -1.17 27.30
N ILE A 29 11.04 0.12 27.61
CA ILE A 29 12.09 0.61 28.52
C ILE A 29 11.93 0.01 29.92
N ILE A 30 10.72 0.08 30.49
CA ILE A 30 10.39 -0.51 31.80
C ILE A 30 10.71 -2.00 31.81
N ARG A 31 10.40 -2.70 30.72
CA ARG A 31 10.68 -4.13 30.60
C ARG A 31 12.16 -4.44 30.55
N ILE A 32 12.94 -3.68 29.77
CA ILE A 32 14.41 -3.81 29.72
C ILE A 32 15.02 -3.56 31.10
N ALA A 33 14.50 -2.56 31.82
CA ALA A 33 14.96 -2.23 33.16
C ALA A 33 14.54 -3.27 34.24
N TRP A 34 13.60 -4.17 33.94
CA TRP A 34 13.10 -5.16 34.90
C TRP A 34 13.91 -6.48 34.80
N PRO A 35 14.68 -6.87 35.84
CA PRO A 35 15.63 -7.99 35.76
C PRO A 35 15.00 -9.35 35.40
N ASN A 36 13.72 -9.53 35.73
CA ASN A 36 13.00 -10.80 35.54
C ASN A 36 12.25 -10.91 34.21
N ALA A 37 12.39 -9.94 33.29
CA ALA A 37 11.66 -9.91 32.02
C ALA A 37 12.55 -9.61 30.79
N PRO A 38 13.67 -10.33 30.59
CA PRO A 38 14.62 -10.02 29.51
C PRO A 38 13.96 -10.10 28.13
N LEU A 39 14.32 -9.17 27.25
CA LEU A 39 13.96 -9.22 25.84
C LEU A 39 14.61 -10.43 25.18
N ARG A 40 13.82 -11.19 24.42
CA ARG A 40 14.31 -12.35 23.67
C ARG A 40 14.25 -12.02 22.18
N PHE A 41 15.41 -11.73 21.59
CA PHE A 41 15.50 -11.48 20.16
C PHE A 41 15.31 -12.77 19.35
N ARG A 42 14.42 -12.71 18.35
CA ARG A 42 14.06 -13.79 17.43
C ARG A 42 14.41 -13.38 16.00
N VAL A 43 14.44 -14.35 15.10
CA VAL A 43 14.60 -14.10 13.65
C VAL A 43 13.60 -13.05 13.14
N VAL A 44 12.37 -13.08 13.65
CA VAL A 44 11.30 -12.13 13.26
C VAL A 44 11.67 -10.70 13.66
N ASP A 45 12.38 -10.50 14.77
CA ASP A 45 12.78 -9.17 15.23
C ASP A 45 13.82 -8.55 14.29
N PHE A 46 14.70 -9.38 13.70
CA PHE A 46 15.61 -8.92 12.64
C PHE A 46 14.86 -8.55 11.35
N LEU A 47 13.79 -9.28 11.00
CA LEU A 47 12.95 -8.93 9.84
C LEU A 47 12.19 -7.61 10.08
N ILE A 48 11.60 -7.44 11.27
CA ILE A 48 10.89 -6.21 11.67
C ILE A 48 11.87 -5.02 11.71
N PHE A 49 13.07 -5.22 12.24
CA PHE A 49 14.10 -4.19 12.23
C PHE A 49 14.56 -3.86 10.81
N GLY A 50 14.82 -4.87 9.97
CA GLY A 50 15.16 -4.67 8.57
C GLY A 50 14.08 -3.89 7.81
N PHE A 51 12.80 -4.17 8.09
CA PHE A 51 11.68 -3.45 7.51
C PHE A 51 11.66 -1.98 7.96
N LEU A 52 12.01 -1.70 9.22
CA LEU A 52 12.14 -0.32 9.69
C LEU A 52 13.35 0.40 9.05
N VAL A 53 14.43 -0.32 8.75
CA VAL A 53 15.57 0.22 7.99
C VAL A 53 15.17 0.57 6.56
N THR A 54 14.39 -0.26 5.87
CA THR A 54 13.88 0.09 4.54
C THR A 54 12.92 1.29 4.59
N ALA A 55 12.13 1.42 5.66
CA ALA A 55 11.31 2.61 5.89
C ALA A 55 12.17 3.87 6.12
N PHE A 56 13.30 3.76 6.80
CA PHE A 56 14.23 4.88 6.97
C PHE A 56 14.91 5.29 5.65
N ILE A 57 15.24 4.32 4.80
CA ILE A 57 15.71 4.60 3.43
C ILE A 57 14.60 5.29 2.62
N GLY A 58 13.35 4.83 2.73
CA GLY A 58 12.20 5.48 2.11
C GLY A 58 11.95 6.90 2.66
N LEU A 59 12.21 7.15 3.93
CA LEU A 59 12.17 8.51 4.51
C LEU A 59 13.22 9.41 3.85
N TRP A 60 14.44 8.91 3.64
CA TRP A 60 15.45 9.64 2.88
C TRP A 60 15.03 9.86 1.42
N ALA A 61 14.42 8.87 0.75
CA ALA A 61 14.08 8.95 -0.66
C ALA A 61 12.88 9.87 -0.96
N ALA A 62 12.02 10.15 0.02
CA ALA A 62 10.82 10.95 -0.16
C ALA A 62 11.11 12.37 -0.68
N TYR A 63 10.27 12.83 -1.61
CA TYR A 63 10.31 14.22 -2.10
C TYR A 63 9.71 15.20 -1.09
N ASP A 64 8.63 14.80 -0.40
CA ASP A 64 7.98 15.58 0.65
C ASP A 64 8.29 14.98 2.02
N SER A 65 9.07 15.73 2.80
CA SER A 65 9.51 15.31 4.12
C SER A 65 8.38 15.26 5.16
N GLY A 66 7.36 16.11 5.05
CA GLY A 66 6.32 16.22 6.09
C GLY A 66 5.51 14.93 6.25
N PRO A 67 4.78 14.51 5.20
CA PRO A 67 4.11 13.21 5.14
C PRO A 67 5.07 12.05 5.41
N ALA A 68 6.28 12.06 4.85
CA ALA A 68 7.23 10.97 5.04
C ALA A 68 7.61 10.75 6.52
N TYR A 69 7.89 11.82 7.27
CA TYR A 69 8.17 11.74 8.72
C TYR A 69 6.96 11.23 9.49
N GLN A 70 5.76 11.72 9.20
CA GLN A 70 4.55 11.27 9.89
C GLN A 70 4.31 9.77 9.68
N LYS A 71 4.45 9.27 8.44
CA LYS A 71 4.34 7.83 8.13
C LYS A 71 5.44 7.02 8.83
N PHE A 72 6.68 7.52 8.84
CA PHE A 72 7.79 6.87 9.53
C PHE A 72 7.54 6.74 11.04
N TYR A 73 7.05 7.79 11.71
CA TYR A 73 6.75 7.72 13.14
C TYR A 73 5.63 6.73 13.47
N LEU A 74 4.60 6.65 12.63
CA LEU A 74 3.56 5.63 12.78
C LEU A 74 4.07 4.21 12.55
N LEU A 75 5.02 4.02 11.62
CA LEU A 75 5.73 2.75 11.45
C LEU A 75 6.54 2.37 12.68
N VAL A 76 7.25 3.33 13.30
CA VAL A 76 7.91 3.11 14.61
C VAL A 76 6.88 2.71 15.67
N GLY A 77 5.72 3.38 15.69
CA GLY A 77 4.58 3.03 16.54
C GLY A 77 4.09 1.59 16.33
N ALA A 78 3.97 1.14 15.09
CA ALA A 78 3.60 -0.23 14.74
C ALA A 78 4.64 -1.26 15.24
N VAL A 79 5.93 -0.93 15.14
CA VAL A 79 7.02 -1.76 15.68
C VAL A 79 6.99 -1.82 17.21
N LEU A 80 6.75 -0.69 17.89
CA LEU A 80 6.59 -0.66 19.34
C LEU A 80 5.36 -1.46 19.80
N LEU A 81 4.27 -1.44 19.02
CA LEU A 81 3.08 -2.24 19.29
C LEU A 81 3.38 -3.73 19.12
N TYR A 82 4.09 -4.10 18.07
CA TYR A 82 4.58 -5.46 17.87
C TYR A 82 5.40 -5.95 19.06
N TYR A 83 6.38 -5.18 19.54
CA TYR A 83 7.18 -5.57 20.71
C TYR A 83 6.34 -5.67 21.99
N SER A 84 5.42 -4.73 22.17
CA SER A 84 4.50 -4.72 23.31
C SER A 84 3.59 -5.96 23.33
N LEU A 85 3.22 -6.47 22.16
CA LEU A 85 2.31 -7.60 21.98
C LEU A 85 3.03 -8.95 21.98
N SER A 86 4.11 -9.08 21.21
CA SER A 86 4.91 -10.30 21.04
C SER A 86 5.44 -10.87 22.36
N HIS A 87 5.57 -10.04 23.37
CA HIS A 87 6.06 -10.42 24.68
C HIS A 87 4.97 -10.52 25.76
N GLN A 88 3.68 -10.52 25.38
CA GLN A 88 2.57 -10.73 26.30
C GLN A 88 2.38 -12.21 26.62
N PRO A 89 2.06 -12.56 27.88
CA PRO A 89 1.54 -13.89 28.21
C PRO A 89 0.30 -14.22 27.34
N THR A 90 0.17 -15.47 26.92
CA THR A 90 -0.95 -15.93 26.09
C THR A 90 -2.32 -15.66 26.70
N GLN A 91 -2.42 -15.63 28.03
CA GLN A 91 -3.65 -15.30 28.76
C GLN A 91 -4.11 -13.86 28.54
N ASN A 92 -3.18 -12.92 28.38
CA ASN A 92 -3.49 -11.50 28.17
C ASN A 92 -4.05 -11.24 26.76
N LEU A 93 -3.78 -12.13 25.81
CA LEU A 93 -4.19 -11.97 24.41
C LEU A 93 -5.71 -11.85 24.24
N TRP A 94 -6.50 -12.48 25.12
CA TRP A 94 -7.97 -12.35 25.10
C TRP A 94 -8.46 -10.96 25.51
N GLN A 95 -7.81 -10.32 26.48
CA GLN A 95 -8.12 -8.93 26.83
C GLN A 95 -7.64 -7.97 25.74
N ILE A 96 -6.50 -8.27 25.12
CA ILE A 96 -6.00 -7.51 23.97
C ILE A 96 -6.94 -7.61 22.78
N ALA A 97 -7.57 -8.77 22.56
CA ALA A 97 -8.62 -8.92 21.53
C ALA A 97 -9.81 -7.98 21.77
N ILE A 98 -10.25 -7.81 23.02
CA ILE A 98 -11.27 -6.81 23.38
C ILE A 98 -10.78 -5.40 23.09
N ILE A 99 -9.56 -5.06 23.53
CA ILE A 99 -8.97 -3.74 23.28
C ILE A 99 -8.93 -3.45 21.78
N LEU A 100 -8.46 -4.39 20.96
CA LEU A 100 -8.45 -4.24 19.51
C LEU A 100 -9.85 -4.07 18.92
N GLY A 101 -10.86 -4.77 19.45
CA GLY A 101 -12.25 -4.56 19.06
C GLY A 101 -12.75 -3.15 19.36
N VAL A 102 -12.45 -2.62 20.56
CA VAL A 102 -12.77 -1.22 20.94
C VAL A 102 -12.05 -0.24 20.03
N PHE A 103 -10.80 -0.52 19.67
CA PHE A 103 -10.10 0.28 18.68
C PHE A 103 -10.84 0.20 17.33
N GLY A 104 -11.04 -0.99 16.75
CA GLY A 104 -11.62 -1.14 15.41
C GLY A 104 -12.98 -0.46 15.19
N ILE A 105 -13.80 -0.30 16.23
CA ILE A 105 -15.09 0.40 16.09
C ILE A 105 -14.97 1.93 15.98
N ILE A 106 -13.84 2.53 16.40
CA ILE A 106 -13.65 3.99 16.37
C ILE A 106 -13.72 4.55 14.93
N PRO A 107 -13.01 3.99 13.92
CA PRO A 107 -13.16 4.39 12.51
C PRO A 107 -14.59 4.28 12.01
N THR A 108 -15.35 3.29 12.48
CA THR A 108 -16.76 3.14 12.13
C THR A 108 -17.58 4.32 12.66
N GLY A 109 -17.37 4.70 13.92
CA GLY A 109 -18.01 5.89 14.49
C GLY A 109 -17.66 7.17 13.74
N ILE A 110 -16.38 7.37 13.43
CA ILE A 110 -15.93 8.56 12.69
C ILE A 110 -16.49 8.57 11.25
N TYR A 111 -16.51 7.42 10.57
CA TYR A 111 -17.11 7.26 9.25
C TYR A 111 -18.58 7.62 9.25
N LEU A 112 -19.36 7.14 10.23
CA LEU A 112 -20.77 7.48 10.37
C LEU A 112 -20.97 9.00 10.54
N LEU A 113 -20.04 9.70 11.18
CA LEU A 113 -20.13 11.15 11.40
C LEU A 113 -19.71 11.98 10.18
N ASN A 114 -18.90 11.43 9.27
CA ASN A 114 -18.29 12.17 8.16
C ASN A 114 -18.80 11.79 6.77
N ALA A 115 -19.12 10.51 6.52
CA ALA A 115 -19.39 9.99 5.18
C ALA A 115 -20.62 10.64 4.53
N SER A 116 -20.53 11.05 3.28
CA SER A 116 -21.68 11.60 2.54
C SER A 116 -22.24 10.56 1.58
N TRP A 117 -23.30 9.86 1.98
CA TRP A 117 -24.03 8.92 1.11
C TRP A 117 -24.79 9.61 -0.03
N ALA A 118 -24.94 10.93 0.03
CA ALA A 118 -25.47 11.72 -1.08
C ALA A 118 -24.41 11.99 -2.17
N ALA A 119 -23.17 12.32 -1.75
CA ALA A 119 -22.07 12.60 -2.68
C ALA A 119 -21.37 11.32 -3.17
N SER A 120 -21.31 10.29 -2.33
CA SER A 120 -20.69 9.01 -2.63
C SER A 120 -21.63 7.88 -2.20
N PRO A 121 -22.64 7.53 -3.02
CA PRO A 121 -23.56 6.46 -2.73
C PRO A 121 -22.84 5.11 -2.57
N ALA A 122 -23.26 4.34 -1.58
CA ALA A 122 -22.91 2.94 -1.42
C ALA A 122 -23.55 2.07 -2.50
N ASP A 123 -23.04 0.85 -2.66
CA ASP A 123 -23.50 -0.08 -3.71
C ASP A 123 -24.93 -0.58 -3.49
N PHE A 124 -25.39 -0.57 -2.24
CA PHE A 124 -26.70 -1.10 -1.86
C PHE A 124 -27.67 0.03 -1.54
N GLY A 125 -28.82 0.03 -2.22
CA GLY A 125 -29.87 1.04 -2.00
C GLY A 125 -30.31 1.16 -0.54
N ILE A 126 -30.35 0.06 0.21
CA ILE A 126 -30.70 0.08 1.64
C ILE A 126 -29.66 0.83 2.48
N ILE A 127 -28.36 0.72 2.16
CA ILE A 127 -27.30 1.46 2.83
C ILE A 127 -27.46 2.95 2.54
N ASN A 128 -27.80 3.32 1.31
CA ASN A 128 -28.03 4.71 0.93
C ASN A 128 -29.23 5.32 1.66
N GLN A 129 -30.34 4.59 1.76
CA GLN A 129 -31.53 5.05 2.50
C GLN A 129 -31.23 5.26 3.98
N LEU A 130 -30.53 4.30 4.62
CA LEU A 130 -30.13 4.41 6.02
C LEU A 130 -29.12 5.53 6.24
N GLY A 131 -28.13 5.65 5.35
CA GLY A 131 -27.09 6.67 5.40
C GLY A 131 -27.64 8.08 5.24
N GLN A 132 -28.58 8.29 4.31
CA GLN A 132 -29.25 9.59 4.12
C GLN A 132 -30.10 9.98 5.32
N ARG A 133 -30.90 9.07 5.88
CA ARG A 133 -31.65 9.32 7.13
C ARG A 133 -30.73 9.64 8.30
N TRP A 134 -29.61 8.94 8.41
CA TRP A 134 -28.60 9.23 9.43
C TRP A 134 -27.96 10.61 9.23
N MET A 135 -27.69 11.01 7.98
CA MET A 135 -27.17 12.33 7.65
C MET A 135 -28.10 13.48 8.09
N GLU A 136 -29.43 13.25 8.10
CA GLU A 136 -30.41 14.25 8.56
C GLU A 136 -30.31 14.56 10.06
N ILE A 137 -29.85 13.59 10.87
CA ILE A 137 -29.88 13.69 12.34
C ILE A 137 -28.50 13.76 12.99
N ARG A 138 -27.43 13.39 12.28
CA ARG A 138 -26.09 13.29 12.86
C ARG A 138 -25.45 14.67 13.07
N PRO A 139 -24.60 14.85 14.10
CA PRO A 139 -23.73 16.01 14.18
C PRO A 139 -22.62 15.91 13.12
N THR A 140 -22.26 17.03 12.51
CA THR A 140 -21.12 17.13 11.58
C THR A 140 -19.85 17.45 12.36
N LEU A 141 -18.83 16.60 12.24
CA LEU A 141 -17.51 16.82 12.83
C LEU A 141 -16.49 16.88 11.70
N ASN A 142 -15.89 18.04 11.45
CA ASN A 142 -14.88 18.20 10.41
C ASN A 142 -13.51 17.71 10.92
N PHE A 143 -13.24 16.41 10.79
CA PHE A 143 -11.89 15.88 11.00
C PHE A 143 -11.02 16.23 9.80
N HIS A 144 -10.03 17.13 9.99
CA HIS A 144 -9.03 17.45 8.98
C HIS A 144 -7.83 16.51 9.17
N SER A 145 -7.48 15.73 8.14
CA SER A 145 -6.36 14.79 8.15
C SER A 145 -5.05 15.43 7.68
N GLY A 146 -3.91 14.96 8.20
CA GLY A 146 -2.58 15.40 7.77
C GLY A 146 -2.15 14.82 6.43
N PHE A 147 -2.61 13.60 6.11
CA PHE A 147 -2.62 13.05 4.75
C PHE A 147 -4.02 13.23 4.16
N GLY A 148 -4.15 14.00 3.08
CA GLY A 148 -5.41 14.52 2.53
C GLY A 148 -6.64 13.61 2.64
N THR A 149 -7.76 14.22 3.08
CA THR A 149 -9.21 13.85 3.04
C THR A 149 -9.72 12.40 3.08
N GLU A 150 -8.89 11.36 3.03
CA GLU A 150 -9.30 9.94 2.87
C GLU A 150 -9.17 9.10 4.14
N LEU A 151 -8.90 9.74 5.28
CA LEU A 151 -8.67 9.10 6.58
C LEU A 151 -9.75 8.07 6.98
N PHE A 152 -10.98 8.23 6.44
CA PHE A 152 -12.10 7.31 6.64
C PHE A 152 -12.84 6.99 5.34
N HIS A 153 -12.12 6.74 4.25
CA HIS A 153 -12.76 6.15 3.06
C HIS A 153 -13.41 4.79 3.41
N ALA A 154 -14.55 4.48 2.80
CA ALA A 154 -15.30 3.23 2.99
C ALA A 154 -14.41 1.97 3.09
N ASN A 155 -13.52 1.80 2.10
CA ASN A 155 -12.60 0.65 2.05
C ASN A 155 -11.64 0.55 3.25
N VAL A 156 -11.25 1.67 3.86
CA VAL A 156 -10.37 1.68 5.04
C VAL A 156 -11.10 1.11 6.24
N VAL A 157 -12.30 1.63 6.51
CA VAL A 157 -13.14 1.21 7.63
C VAL A 157 -13.53 -0.26 7.47
N GLY A 158 -13.99 -0.63 6.27
CA GLY A 158 -14.31 -2.02 5.95
C GLY A 158 -13.11 -2.95 6.11
N GLY A 159 -11.92 -2.54 5.63
CA GLY A 159 -10.71 -3.33 5.75
C GLY A 159 -10.25 -3.56 7.20
N ILE A 160 -10.18 -2.50 8.02
CA ILE A 160 -9.81 -2.60 9.43
C ILE A 160 -10.80 -3.48 10.19
N ASN A 161 -12.10 -3.25 9.98
CA ASN A 161 -13.15 -4.04 10.63
C ASN A 161 -13.07 -5.52 10.23
N ALA A 162 -12.96 -5.81 8.94
CA ALA A 162 -12.81 -7.16 8.41
C ALA A 162 -11.65 -7.91 9.07
N ILE A 163 -10.48 -7.26 9.19
CA ILE A 163 -9.28 -7.87 9.78
C ILE A 163 -9.48 -8.18 11.27
N LEU A 164 -10.12 -7.30 12.03
CA LEU A 164 -10.30 -7.47 13.48
C LEU A 164 -11.51 -8.34 13.85
N LEU A 165 -12.45 -8.53 12.93
CA LEU A 165 -13.72 -9.22 13.16
C LEU A 165 -13.55 -10.67 13.69
N PRO A 166 -12.68 -11.54 13.13
CA PRO A 166 -12.49 -12.89 13.68
C PRO A 166 -11.93 -12.88 15.10
N ILE A 167 -11.04 -11.96 15.44
CA ILE A 167 -10.42 -11.84 16.76
C ILE A 167 -11.47 -11.49 17.83
N SER A 168 -12.39 -10.57 17.53
CA SER A 168 -13.50 -10.24 18.45
C SER A 168 -14.49 -11.39 18.61
N MET A 169 -14.77 -12.14 17.52
CA MET A 169 -15.64 -13.33 17.58
C MET A 169 -15.07 -14.40 18.52
N VAL A 170 -13.80 -14.76 18.34
CA VAL A 170 -13.18 -15.82 19.16
C VAL A 170 -13.06 -15.41 20.63
N ALA A 171 -12.84 -14.13 20.93
CA ALA A 171 -12.85 -13.62 22.30
C ALA A 171 -14.22 -13.80 22.96
N SER A 172 -15.32 -13.53 22.24
CA SER A 172 -16.68 -13.76 22.74
C SER A 172 -16.92 -15.24 23.08
N ILE A 173 -16.59 -16.15 22.16
CA ILE A 173 -16.74 -17.59 22.35
C ILE A 173 -15.90 -18.07 23.55
N HIS A 174 -14.65 -17.61 23.67
CA HIS A 174 -13.78 -17.95 24.79
C HIS A 174 -14.39 -17.56 26.14
N TYR A 175 -14.80 -16.29 26.29
CA TYR A 175 -15.35 -15.80 27.56
C TYR A 175 -16.70 -16.41 27.91
N TRP A 176 -17.48 -16.82 26.89
CA TRP A 176 -18.71 -17.59 27.10
C TRP A 176 -18.41 -18.93 27.77
N HIS A 177 -17.47 -19.70 27.21
CA HIS A 177 -17.06 -20.99 27.77
C HIS A 177 -16.29 -20.87 29.09
N SER A 178 -15.61 -19.75 29.34
CA SER A 178 -14.92 -19.48 30.60
C SER A 178 -15.87 -19.03 31.73
N GLY A 179 -17.18 -18.95 31.49
CA GLY A 179 -18.18 -18.48 32.47
C GLY A 179 -18.21 -16.96 32.69
N LYS A 180 -17.37 -16.18 31.98
CA LYS A 180 -17.27 -14.72 32.13
C LYS A 180 -18.28 -14.01 31.22
N LYS A 181 -19.57 -14.23 31.48
CA LYS A 181 -20.69 -13.82 30.60
C LYS A 181 -20.69 -12.34 30.22
N TYR A 182 -20.30 -11.43 31.13
CA TYR A 182 -20.21 -10.00 30.82
C TYR A 182 -19.17 -9.71 29.71
N LEU A 183 -17.97 -10.28 29.82
CA LEU A 183 -16.92 -10.12 28.80
C LEU A 183 -17.30 -10.79 27.49
N ALA A 184 -18.03 -11.92 27.55
CA ALA A 184 -18.56 -12.59 26.36
C ALA A 184 -19.56 -11.71 25.61
N GLY A 185 -20.52 -11.11 26.34
CA GLY A 185 -21.51 -10.18 25.80
C GLY A 185 -20.88 -8.91 25.25
N PHE A 186 -19.91 -8.32 25.95
CA PHE A 186 -19.19 -7.15 25.46
C PHE A 186 -18.38 -7.46 24.19
N SER A 187 -17.68 -8.60 24.14
CA SER A 187 -16.95 -9.02 22.93
C SER A 187 -17.89 -9.34 21.76
N ALA A 188 -19.08 -9.90 22.02
CA ALA A 188 -20.11 -10.13 21.01
C ALA A 188 -20.63 -8.80 20.45
N PHE A 189 -20.87 -7.82 21.33
CA PHE A 189 -21.27 -6.48 20.91
C PHE A 189 -20.21 -5.82 20.02
N LEU A 190 -18.93 -5.90 20.38
CA LEU A 190 -17.84 -5.40 19.53
C LEU A 190 -17.79 -6.12 18.18
N PHE A 191 -17.92 -7.45 18.16
CA PHE A 191 -18.02 -8.22 16.91
C PHE A 191 -19.18 -7.74 16.02
N LEU A 192 -20.36 -7.51 16.60
CA LEU A 192 -21.52 -6.99 15.87
C LEU A 192 -21.28 -5.57 15.34
N LEU A 193 -20.66 -4.69 16.12
CA LEU A 193 -20.33 -3.33 15.67
C LEU A 193 -19.27 -3.32 14.56
N LEU A 194 -18.24 -4.16 14.64
CA LEU A 194 -17.26 -4.32 13.56
C LEU A 194 -17.94 -4.85 12.29
N GLY A 195 -18.83 -5.84 12.44
CA GLY A 195 -19.64 -6.37 11.33
C GLY A 195 -20.55 -5.32 10.73
N PHE A 196 -21.18 -4.49 11.56
CA PHE A 196 -21.99 -3.36 11.13
C PHE A 196 -21.15 -2.31 10.38
N GLY A 197 -19.97 -1.95 10.88
CA GLY A 197 -19.08 -1.03 10.20
C GLY A 197 -18.58 -1.57 8.85
N LEU A 198 -18.28 -2.87 8.79
CA LEU A 198 -17.97 -3.55 7.53
C LEU A 198 -19.16 -3.50 6.56
N PHE A 199 -20.38 -3.70 7.03
CA PHE A 199 -21.59 -3.62 6.21
C PHE A 199 -21.84 -2.21 5.70
N ILE A 200 -21.91 -1.20 6.59
CA ILE A 200 -22.23 0.18 6.22
C ILE A 200 -21.16 0.84 5.33
N SER A 201 -19.92 0.34 5.38
CA SER A 201 -18.85 0.79 4.50
C SER A 201 -19.02 0.35 3.04
N SER A 202 -19.88 -0.63 2.74
CA SER A 202 -20.02 -1.20 1.39
C SER A 202 -18.70 -1.69 0.76
N SER A 203 -17.68 -2.02 1.58
CA SER A 203 -16.40 -2.54 1.08
C SER A 203 -16.54 -3.98 0.56
N ARG A 204 -16.78 -4.13 -0.75
CA ARG A 204 -16.90 -5.44 -1.43
C ARG A 204 -15.68 -6.32 -1.16
N ALA A 205 -14.49 -5.73 -1.25
CA ALA A 205 -13.22 -6.35 -0.92
C ALA A 205 -13.19 -6.90 0.52
N GLY A 206 -13.65 -6.10 1.48
CA GLY A 206 -13.80 -6.48 2.88
C GLY A 206 -14.73 -7.67 3.06
N TRP A 207 -15.88 -7.70 2.37
CA TRP A 207 -16.84 -8.79 2.50
C TRP A 207 -16.32 -10.11 1.95
N VAL A 208 -15.73 -10.09 0.75
CA VAL A 208 -15.17 -11.29 0.12
C VAL A 208 -14.02 -11.84 0.95
N ALA A 209 -13.08 -10.98 1.37
CA ALA A 209 -11.98 -11.39 2.25
C ALA A 209 -12.50 -11.98 3.57
N THR A 210 -13.50 -11.34 4.19
CA THR A 210 -14.13 -11.80 5.45
C THR A 210 -14.81 -13.16 5.29
N ALA A 211 -15.62 -13.35 4.24
CA ALA A 211 -16.29 -14.62 3.97
C ALA A 211 -15.27 -15.76 3.82
N ILE A 212 -14.17 -15.50 3.12
CA ILE A 212 -13.06 -16.43 2.99
C ILE A 212 -12.38 -16.71 4.32
N GLY A 213 -12.09 -15.67 5.11
CA GLY A 213 -11.48 -15.81 6.43
C GLY A 213 -12.32 -16.69 7.35
N PHE A 214 -13.65 -16.49 7.37
CA PHE A 214 -14.56 -17.33 8.15
C PHE A 214 -14.72 -18.74 7.58
N LEU A 215 -14.65 -18.92 6.27
CA LEU A 215 -14.58 -20.25 5.66
C LEU A 215 -13.34 -21.00 6.16
N VAL A 216 -12.15 -20.37 6.09
CA VAL A 216 -10.90 -20.94 6.61
C VAL A 216 -11.01 -21.23 8.12
N PHE A 217 -11.57 -20.30 8.89
CA PHE A 217 -11.82 -20.50 10.32
C PHE A 217 -12.69 -21.75 10.59
N GLY A 218 -13.82 -21.88 9.89
CA GLY A 218 -14.75 -23.01 10.06
C GLY A 218 -14.11 -24.34 9.63
N LEU A 219 -13.36 -24.33 8.53
CA LEU A 219 -12.62 -25.50 8.04
C LEU A 219 -11.54 -25.97 9.02
N LEU A 220 -10.78 -25.05 9.62
CA LEU A 220 -9.73 -25.38 10.60
C LEU A 220 -10.29 -25.87 11.95
N ASN A 221 -11.53 -25.51 12.28
CA ASN A 221 -12.23 -25.98 13.48
C ASN A 221 -13.14 -27.19 13.23
N SER A 222 -13.31 -27.63 11.97
CA SER A 222 -14.12 -28.80 11.62
C SER A 222 -13.40 -30.10 11.95
N GLN A 223 -13.93 -30.88 12.89
CA GLN A 223 -13.35 -32.17 13.30
C GLN A 223 -13.20 -33.18 12.15
N LYS A 224 -14.07 -33.11 11.12
CA LYS A 224 -14.07 -34.03 9.97
C LYS A 224 -12.99 -33.70 8.93
N LEU A 225 -12.61 -32.42 8.78
CA LEU A 225 -11.73 -31.94 7.70
C LEU A 225 -10.33 -31.54 8.21
N ASN A 226 -10.15 -31.49 9.53
CA ASN A 226 -8.96 -30.95 10.19
C ASN A 226 -7.65 -31.63 9.75
N GLY A 227 -7.64 -32.96 9.61
CA GLY A 227 -6.42 -33.71 9.28
C GLY A 227 -5.92 -33.49 7.85
N PHE A 228 -6.82 -33.37 6.88
CA PHE A 228 -6.47 -33.17 5.47
C PHE A 228 -6.03 -31.73 5.18
N LEU A 229 -6.76 -30.76 5.71
CA LEU A 229 -6.51 -29.33 5.45
C LEU A 229 -5.28 -28.79 6.17
N ARG A 230 -4.91 -29.34 7.34
CA ARG A 230 -3.63 -29.03 8.00
C ARG A 230 -2.41 -29.49 7.18
N LYS A 231 -2.59 -30.52 6.34
CA LYS A 231 -1.53 -31.09 5.48
C LYS A 231 -1.45 -30.39 4.12
N ASN A 232 -2.58 -29.97 3.56
CA ASN A 232 -2.67 -29.38 2.21
C ASN A 232 -3.04 -27.88 2.25
N GLU A 233 -2.17 -27.08 2.86
CA GLU A 233 -2.43 -25.65 3.14
C GLU A 233 -2.62 -24.77 1.90
N PHE A 234 -2.03 -25.16 0.77
CA PHE A 234 -2.18 -24.43 -0.48
C PHE A 234 -3.66 -24.33 -0.89
N ILE A 235 -4.50 -25.31 -0.53
CA ILE A 235 -5.95 -25.28 -0.82
C ILE A 235 -6.65 -24.14 -0.04
N LEU A 236 -6.20 -23.84 1.18
CA LEU A 236 -6.76 -22.77 2.02
C LEU A 236 -6.40 -21.36 1.55
N ILE A 237 -5.41 -21.24 0.65
CA ILE A 237 -4.97 -19.97 0.05
C ILE A 237 -5.43 -19.89 -1.41
N LEU A 238 -5.30 -20.99 -2.16
CA LEU A 238 -5.59 -21.10 -3.57
C LEU A 238 -7.09 -21.07 -3.85
N VAL A 239 -7.92 -21.83 -3.13
CA VAL A 239 -9.36 -21.87 -3.39
C VAL A 239 -9.98 -20.49 -3.14
N PRO A 240 -9.64 -19.77 -2.06
CA PRO A 240 -10.13 -18.41 -1.89
C PRO A 240 -9.54 -17.38 -2.85
N ALA A 241 -8.25 -17.50 -3.21
CA ALA A 241 -7.66 -16.66 -4.24
C ALA A 241 -8.34 -16.89 -5.60
N ILE A 242 -8.67 -18.13 -5.94
CA ILE A 242 -9.44 -18.48 -7.14
C ILE A 242 -10.87 -17.95 -7.02
N ILE A 243 -11.53 -18.00 -5.87
CA ILE A 243 -12.89 -17.43 -5.69
C ILE A 243 -12.87 -15.91 -5.80
N ILE A 244 -11.82 -15.24 -5.30
CA ILE A 244 -11.61 -13.80 -5.47
C ILE A 244 -11.37 -13.50 -6.95
N ILE A 245 -10.49 -14.24 -7.61
CA ILE A 245 -10.26 -14.11 -9.06
C ILE A 245 -11.57 -14.36 -9.82
N LEU A 246 -12.30 -15.43 -9.56
CA LEU A 246 -13.57 -15.71 -10.23
C LEU A 246 -14.67 -14.70 -9.87
N GLY A 247 -14.72 -14.16 -8.66
CA GLY A 247 -15.68 -13.12 -8.27
C GLY A 247 -15.33 -11.74 -8.84
N ILE A 248 -14.04 -11.49 -9.08
CA ILE A 248 -13.51 -10.29 -9.73
C ILE A 248 -13.61 -10.38 -11.27
N PHE A 249 -13.45 -11.57 -11.85
CA PHE A 249 -13.38 -11.84 -13.29
C PHE A 249 -14.63 -12.54 -13.87
N ALA A 250 -15.68 -12.80 -13.07
CA ALA A 250 -16.91 -13.41 -13.57
C ALA A 250 -17.54 -12.53 -14.68
N PRO A 251 -17.69 -13.06 -15.92
CA PRO A 251 -18.46 -12.41 -16.96
C PRO A 251 -19.92 -12.31 -16.50
N HIS A 252 -20.51 -11.12 -16.57
CA HIS A 252 -21.80 -10.81 -15.96
C HIS A 252 -23.00 -11.59 -16.51
N PRO A 253 -23.85 -12.12 -15.62
CA PRO A 253 -25.29 -11.77 -15.64
C PRO A 253 -25.80 -11.11 -14.35
N LEU A 254 -25.03 -11.15 -13.25
CA LEU A 254 -25.47 -10.62 -11.94
C LEU A 254 -25.30 -9.08 -11.77
N ALA A 255 -24.81 -8.35 -12.78
CA ALA A 255 -24.62 -6.89 -12.76
C ALA A 255 -25.94 -6.18 -12.64
N ASN A 256 -26.93 -6.68 -13.37
CA ASN A 256 -28.19 -5.98 -13.59
C ASN A 256 -29.06 -5.89 -12.34
N ILE A 257 -28.69 -6.59 -11.25
CA ILE A 257 -29.32 -6.42 -9.93
C ILE A 257 -28.68 -5.25 -9.15
N PHE A 258 -27.45 -4.85 -9.50
CA PHE A 258 -26.64 -3.88 -8.76
C PHE A 258 -26.27 -2.60 -9.54
N THR A 259 -26.64 -2.46 -10.82
CA THR A 259 -26.19 -1.34 -11.69
C THR A 259 -27.31 -0.47 -12.27
N ASN A 260 -28.51 -0.46 -11.70
CA ASN A 260 -29.52 0.55 -12.07
C ASN A 260 -29.24 1.93 -11.44
N SER A 261 -28.03 2.45 -11.65
CA SER A 261 -27.66 3.83 -11.34
C SER A 261 -26.89 4.41 -12.53
N THR A 262 -27.65 4.90 -13.51
CA THR A 262 -27.19 5.78 -14.58
C THR A 262 -26.74 7.13 -14.00
N ILE A 263 -25.44 7.29 -13.68
CA ILE A 263 -24.83 8.63 -13.45
C ILE A 263 -23.40 8.67 -14.05
N PRO A 264 -23.05 9.65 -14.92
CA PRO A 264 -21.78 9.68 -15.67
C PRO A 264 -20.55 10.29 -14.94
N ILE A 265 -20.34 10.07 -13.63
CA ILE A 265 -19.26 10.76 -12.87
C ILE A 265 -18.34 9.81 -12.05
N THR A 266 -18.36 8.50 -12.26
CA THR A 266 -17.66 7.53 -11.39
C THR A 266 -16.69 6.57 -12.11
N GLU A 267 -16.04 7.02 -13.18
CA GLU A 267 -14.96 6.23 -13.80
C GLU A 267 -13.74 6.03 -12.87
N VAL A 268 -13.56 6.90 -11.86
CA VAL A 268 -12.37 6.95 -10.99
C VAL A 268 -12.27 5.76 -10.02
N ASP A 269 -13.38 5.19 -9.53
CA ASP A 269 -13.36 4.10 -8.54
C ASP A 269 -13.81 2.72 -9.08
N SER A 270 -13.80 2.54 -10.41
CA SER A 270 -14.15 1.26 -11.04
C SER A 270 -13.02 0.22 -10.92
N PHE A 271 -13.36 -1.07 -11.00
CA PHE A 271 -12.37 -2.17 -11.02
C PHE A 271 -11.32 -2.00 -12.15
N ASN A 272 -11.77 -1.63 -13.35
CA ASN A 272 -10.88 -1.39 -14.49
C ASN A 272 -9.91 -0.23 -14.23
N SER A 273 -10.36 0.82 -13.54
CA SER A 273 -9.50 1.92 -13.12
C SER A 273 -8.46 1.47 -12.10
N ARG A 274 -8.83 0.67 -11.09
CA ARG A 274 -7.88 0.12 -10.11
C ARG A 274 -6.86 -0.83 -10.73
N LEU A 275 -7.27 -1.69 -11.66
CA LEU A 275 -6.35 -2.57 -12.40
C LEU A 275 -5.36 -1.77 -13.25
N ARG A 276 -5.84 -0.71 -13.93
CA ARG A 276 -4.99 0.20 -14.69
C ARG A 276 -3.98 0.90 -13.78
N ILE A 277 -4.42 1.40 -12.62
CA ILE A 277 -3.53 2.01 -11.62
C ILE A 277 -2.46 1.00 -11.19
N ALA A 278 -2.85 -0.20 -10.75
CA ALA A 278 -1.93 -1.25 -10.34
C ALA A 278 -0.88 -1.58 -11.42
N LYS A 279 -1.31 -1.72 -12.69
CA LYS A 279 -0.41 -1.98 -13.81
C LYS A 279 0.59 -0.84 -14.03
N GLN A 280 0.17 0.42 -13.90
CA GLN A 280 1.07 1.54 -14.06
C GLN A 280 1.98 1.74 -12.84
N THR A 281 1.51 1.44 -11.63
CA THR A 281 2.35 1.42 -10.42
C THR A 281 3.47 0.39 -10.53
N TYR A 282 3.22 -0.77 -11.17
CA TYR A 282 4.29 -1.74 -11.45
C TYR A 282 5.44 -1.14 -12.27
N TYR A 283 5.12 -0.36 -13.31
CA TYR A 283 6.15 0.35 -14.07
C TYR A 283 6.88 1.40 -13.23
N LEU A 284 6.15 2.09 -12.36
CA LEU A 284 6.73 3.11 -11.47
C LEU A 284 7.68 2.49 -10.42
N ILE A 285 7.35 1.33 -9.85
CA ILE A 285 8.24 0.58 -8.96
C ILE A 285 9.56 0.23 -9.65
N GLY A 286 9.53 -0.03 -10.96
CA GLY A 286 10.72 -0.29 -11.75
C GLY A 286 11.69 0.89 -11.86
N ASP A 287 11.28 2.10 -11.46
CA ASP A 287 12.18 3.26 -11.35
C ASP A 287 12.91 3.30 -9.99
N PHE A 288 12.39 2.60 -8.97
CA PHE A 288 12.89 2.66 -7.58
C PHE A 288 13.01 1.28 -6.90
N PRO A 289 13.61 0.25 -7.54
CA PRO A 289 13.58 -1.11 -6.99
C PRO A 289 14.37 -1.29 -5.69
N PHE A 290 15.38 -0.45 -5.41
CA PHE A 290 16.24 -0.56 -4.24
C PHE A 290 15.78 0.33 -3.09
N THR A 291 15.68 1.64 -3.31
CA THR A 291 15.41 2.58 -2.21
C THR A 291 13.92 2.79 -1.97
N GLY A 292 13.10 2.46 -2.98
CA GLY A 292 11.76 3.02 -3.09
C GLY A 292 11.82 4.50 -3.51
N GLY A 293 10.71 5.01 -4.02
CA GLY A 293 10.50 6.43 -4.32
C GLY A 293 10.14 7.24 -3.07
N GLY A 294 10.09 6.61 -1.90
CA GLY A 294 9.99 7.24 -0.59
C GLY A 294 8.64 7.11 0.12
N LEU A 295 8.62 7.31 1.43
CA LEU A 295 7.41 7.14 2.24
C LEU A 295 6.35 8.20 1.89
N GLY A 296 5.13 7.75 1.58
CA GLY A 296 4.01 8.63 1.22
C GLY A 296 4.14 9.32 -0.15
N SER A 297 5.06 8.88 -1.01
CA SER A 297 5.36 9.55 -2.28
C SER A 297 4.47 9.16 -3.46
N PHE A 298 3.58 8.17 -3.28
CA PHE A 298 2.71 7.67 -4.36
C PHE A 298 2.00 8.81 -5.14
N PRO A 299 1.35 9.80 -4.49
CA PRO A 299 0.57 10.80 -5.21
C PRO A 299 1.39 11.61 -6.22
N GLY A 300 2.53 12.17 -5.77
CA GLY A 300 3.40 12.96 -6.62
C GLY A 300 4.07 12.13 -7.71
N LEU A 301 4.61 10.96 -7.35
CA LEU A 301 5.31 10.11 -8.33
C LEU A 301 4.36 9.58 -9.41
N TYR A 302 3.14 9.16 -9.04
CA TYR A 302 2.16 8.67 -10.00
C TYR A 302 1.63 9.80 -10.88
N SER A 303 1.29 10.96 -10.30
CA SER A 303 0.85 12.14 -11.06
C SER A 303 1.91 12.60 -12.05
N GLN A 304 3.16 12.75 -11.62
CA GLN A 304 4.21 13.28 -12.49
C GLN A 304 4.68 12.27 -13.55
N TYR A 305 4.89 11.01 -13.18
CA TYR A 305 5.62 10.06 -14.04
C TYR A 305 4.74 9.05 -14.76
N ILE A 306 3.50 8.84 -14.32
CA ILE A 306 2.53 8.00 -15.02
C ILE A 306 1.50 8.87 -15.73
N LEU A 307 0.94 9.86 -15.04
CA LEU A 307 -0.11 10.70 -15.57
C LEU A 307 0.41 11.91 -16.36
N VAL A 308 1.61 12.39 -16.02
CA VAL A 308 2.19 13.62 -16.55
C VAL A 308 1.21 14.78 -16.31
N ILE A 309 0.92 15.05 -15.03
CA ILE A 309 0.07 16.15 -14.56
C ILE A 309 0.65 16.78 -13.26
N PRO A 310 0.46 18.09 -13.01
CA PRO A 310 1.04 18.79 -11.86
C PRO A 310 0.13 18.82 -10.61
N TYR A 311 -1.02 18.13 -10.64
CA TYR A 311 -1.99 18.14 -9.56
C TYR A 311 -2.22 16.76 -8.93
N PHE A 312 -2.74 16.77 -7.71
CA PHE A 312 -3.13 15.58 -6.96
C PHE A 312 -4.35 14.93 -7.62
N LEU A 313 -4.28 13.63 -7.89
CA LEU A 313 -5.41 12.85 -8.39
C LEU A 313 -5.67 11.57 -7.60
N PHE A 314 -4.61 10.84 -7.24
CA PHE A 314 -4.70 9.58 -6.49
C PHE A 314 -3.80 9.62 -5.26
N SER A 315 -4.34 9.13 -4.15
CA SER A 315 -3.68 9.04 -2.84
C SER A 315 -2.80 7.79 -2.67
N TYR A 316 -3.18 6.66 -3.28
CA TYR A 316 -2.47 5.37 -3.22
C TYR A 316 -2.82 4.44 -4.40
N SER A 317 -2.11 3.33 -4.56
CA SER A 317 -2.30 2.40 -5.70
C SER A 317 -3.50 1.47 -5.59
N HIS A 318 -4.26 1.55 -4.51
CA HIS A 318 -5.24 0.53 -4.11
C HIS A 318 -4.66 -0.88 -3.93
N ASN A 319 -3.37 -1.00 -3.60
CA ASN A 319 -2.73 -2.29 -3.36
C ASN A 319 -1.56 -2.14 -2.38
N LEU A 320 -1.70 -2.78 -1.21
CA LEU A 320 -0.71 -2.77 -0.13
C LEU A 320 0.69 -3.16 -0.61
N TYR A 321 0.80 -4.20 -1.45
CA TYR A 321 2.09 -4.74 -1.87
C TYR A 321 2.79 -3.80 -2.86
N LEU A 322 2.03 -3.18 -3.76
CA LEU A 322 2.57 -2.20 -4.70
C LEU A 322 2.96 -0.91 -3.99
N ASP A 323 2.17 -0.44 -3.01
CA ASP A 323 2.53 0.72 -2.21
C ASP A 323 3.79 0.47 -1.37
N LEU A 324 3.91 -0.72 -0.75
CA LEU A 324 5.12 -1.12 -0.04
C LEU A 324 6.35 -1.14 -0.93
N ALA A 325 6.24 -1.74 -2.12
CA ALA A 325 7.33 -1.81 -3.08
C ALA A 325 7.72 -0.42 -3.61
N LEU A 326 6.73 0.44 -3.86
CA LEU A 326 7.00 1.79 -4.34
C LEU A 326 7.67 2.64 -3.26
N GLU A 327 7.22 2.56 -2.01
CA GLU A 327 7.69 3.48 -0.97
C GLU A 327 8.98 3.04 -0.27
N GLN A 328 9.21 1.73 -0.15
CA GLN A 328 10.37 1.15 0.57
C GLN A 328 11.25 0.24 -0.30
N GLY A 329 10.97 0.18 -1.60
CA GLY A 329 11.67 -0.69 -2.55
C GLY A 329 11.26 -2.16 -2.41
N LEU A 330 11.83 -3.00 -3.29
CA LEU A 330 11.56 -4.44 -3.30
C LEU A 330 12.04 -5.14 -2.02
N ALA A 331 13.05 -4.58 -1.34
CA ALA A 331 13.52 -5.08 -0.06
C ALA A 331 12.45 -4.94 1.03
N GLY A 332 11.78 -3.78 1.12
CA GLY A 332 10.69 -3.56 2.09
C GLY A 332 9.52 -4.52 1.85
N LEU A 333 9.12 -4.72 0.59
CA LEU A 333 8.11 -5.71 0.22
C LEU A 333 8.54 -7.14 0.60
N ALA A 334 9.76 -7.55 0.27
CA ALA A 334 10.27 -8.89 0.56
C ALA A 334 10.31 -9.17 2.08
N LEU A 335 10.70 -8.18 2.88
CA LEU A 335 10.70 -8.27 4.34
C LEU A 335 9.29 -8.39 4.90
N PHE A 336 8.34 -7.60 4.39
CA PHE A 336 6.92 -7.71 4.79
C PHE A 336 6.32 -9.09 4.46
N VAL A 337 6.58 -9.60 3.25
CA VAL A 337 6.15 -10.95 2.85
C VAL A 337 6.79 -12.01 3.75
N SER A 338 8.08 -11.87 4.07
CA SER A 338 8.78 -12.79 4.97
C SER A 338 8.19 -12.80 6.37
N ILE A 339 7.86 -11.63 6.93
CA ILE A 339 7.20 -11.48 8.24
C ILE A 339 5.86 -12.21 8.24
N THR A 340 5.01 -11.96 7.24
CA THR A 340 3.66 -12.54 7.18
C THR A 340 3.67 -14.05 6.93
N LEU A 341 4.56 -14.56 6.07
CA LEU A 341 4.75 -16.00 5.87
C LEU A 341 5.25 -16.70 7.15
N LEU A 342 6.18 -16.07 7.87
CA LEU A 342 6.67 -16.59 9.13
C LEU A 342 5.57 -16.61 10.20
N SER A 343 4.74 -15.56 10.27
CA SER A 343 3.56 -15.54 11.13
C SER A 343 2.57 -16.66 10.80
N ALA A 344 2.28 -16.90 9.52
CA ALA A 344 1.42 -18.00 9.08
C ALA A 344 1.99 -19.37 9.52
N ASN A 345 3.29 -19.59 9.31
CA ASN A 345 3.98 -20.82 9.70
C ASN A 345 3.95 -21.05 11.21
N LEU A 346 4.17 -20.00 12.01
CA LEU A 346 4.09 -20.08 13.46
C LEU A 346 2.68 -20.43 13.93
N LEU A 347 1.65 -19.75 13.40
CA LEU A 347 0.26 -20.07 13.73
C LEU A 347 -0.11 -21.51 13.35
N LYS A 348 0.32 -21.97 12.16
CA LYS A 348 0.10 -23.36 11.71
C LYS A 348 0.73 -24.38 12.65
N SER A 349 1.99 -24.17 13.06
CA SER A 349 2.66 -25.06 14.03
C SER A 349 1.86 -25.18 15.33
N ARG A 350 1.25 -24.08 15.78
CA ARG A 350 0.45 -24.03 17.01
C ARG A 350 -0.88 -24.77 16.88
N LEU A 351 -1.52 -24.76 15.71
CA LEU A 351 -2.74 -25.56 15.49
C LEU A 351 -2.53 -27.04 15.79
N THR A 352 -1.34 -27.57 15.56
CA THR A 352 -1.02 -29.00 15.81
C THR A 352 -0.71 -29.33 17.27
N GLN A 353 -0.44 -28.34 18.12
CA GLN A 353 0.10 -28.53 19.48
C GLN A 353 -0.72 -27.87 20.59
N ALA A 354 -1.74 -27.09 20.25
CA ALA A 354 -2.48 -26.25 21.19
C ALA A 354 -3.64 -27.00 21.86
N ASP A 355 -3.89 -26.68 23.14
CA ASP A 355 -5.13 -27.08 23.83
C ASP A 355 -6.35 -26.38 23.19
N GLN A 356 -7.57 -26.89 23.45
CA GLN A 356 -8.79 -26.40 22.80
C GLN A 356 -8.99 -24.87 22.88
N PRO A 357 -8.81 -24.20 24.04
CA PRO A 357 -8.98 -22.74 24.10
C PRO A 357 -7.93 -21.97 23.29
N GLN A 358 -6.69 -22.45 23.26
CA GLN A 358 -5.62 -21.82 22.47
C GLN A 358 -5.81 -22.04 20.98
N THR A 359 -6.37 -23.19 20.57
CA THR A 359 -6.72 -23.49 19.18
C THR A 359 -7.73 -22.48 18.63
N LEU A 360 -8.71 -22.08 19.44
CA LEU A 360 -9.70 -21.08 19.06
C LEU A 360 -9.07 -19.71 18.76
N LEU A 361 -8.16 -19.24 19.62
CA LEU A 361 -7.46 -17.97 19.37
C LEU A 361 -6.58 -18.05 18.12
N VAL A 362 -5.81 -19.14 17.97
CA VAL A 362 -4.90 -19.34 16.84
C VAL A 362 -5.69 -19.34 15.53
N THR A 363 -6.82 -20.03 15.45
CA THR A 363 -7.66 -20.06 14.24
C THR A 363 -8.30 -18.70 13.94
N GLY A 364 -8.72 -17.94 14.95
CA GLY A 364 -9.20 -16.56 14.78
C GLY A 364 -8.14 -15.63 14.22
N VAL A 365 -6.93 -15.64 14.81
CA VAL A 365 -5.79 -14.85 14.33
C VAL A 365 -5.36 -15.28 12.91
N TYR A 366 -5.40 -16.57 12.61
CA TYR A 366 -5.11 -17.09 11.27
C TYR A 366 -6.13 -16.60 10.24
N ALA A 367 -7.42 -16.61 10.58
CA ALA A 367 -8.46 -16.05 9.72
C ALA A 367 -8.24 -14.55 9.47
N SER A 368 -7.91 -13.78 10.52
CA SER A 368 -7.52 -12.38 10.38
C SER A 368 -6.30 -12.17 9.47
N LEU A 369 -5.31 -13.07 9.53
CA LEU A 369 -4.14 -13.01 8.63
C LEU A 369 -4.55 -13.20 7.17
N ILE A 370 -5.41 -14.19 6.89
CA ILE A 370 -5.93 -14.43 5.53
C ILE A 370 -6.71 -13.21 5.04
N ILE A 371 -7.59 -12.65 5.87
CA ILE A 371 -8.35 -11.44 5.53
C ILE A 371 -7.41 -10.28 5.20
N PHE A 372 -6.39 -10.05 6.03
CA PHE A 372 -5.41 -9.00 5.83
C PHE A 372 -4.66 -9.15 4.50
N LEU A 373 -4.16 -10.35 4.21
CA LEU A 373 -3.41 -10.62 2.98
C LEU A 373 -4.27 -10.47 1.73
N LEU A 374 -5.52 -10.94 1.76
CA LEU A 374 -6.44 -10.88 0.63
C LEU A 374 -6.94 -9.45 0.39
N HIS A 375 -7.31 -8.73 1.44
CA HIS A 375 -7.69 -7.33 1.33
C HIS A 375 -6.51 -6.47 0.84
N GLY A 376 -5.27 -6.84 1.17
CA GLY A 376 -4.05 -6.17 0.71
C GLY A 376 -3.92 -6.04 -0.82
N PHE A 377 -4.55 -6.92 -1.60
CA PHE A 377 -4.52 -6.85 -3.07
C PHE A 377 -5.38 -5.73 -3.67
N VAL A 378 -6.33 -5.23 -2.89
CA VAL A 378 -7.41 -4.32 -3.36
C VAL A 378 -7.56 -3.09 -2.46
N GLY A 379 -6.70 -2.95 -1.45
CA GLY A 379 -6.57 -1.77 -0.62
C GLY A 379 -5.42 -1.91 0.38
N ALA A 380 -5.05 -0.79 1.00
CA ALA A 380 -3.94 -0.74 1.96
C ALA A 380 -4.38 -0.15 3.31
N PRO A 381 -5.46 -0.66 3.95
CA PRO A 381 -6.03 -0.06 5.15
C PRO A 381 -5.02 0.03 6.30
N LEU A 382 -4.09 -0.93 6.40
CA LEU A 382 -3.07 -0.97 7.45
C LEU A 382 -1.72 -0.37 7.05
N TYR A 383 -1.61 0.33 5.91
CA TYR A 383 -0.33 0.91 5.49
C TYR A 383 -0.44 2.38 5.06
N ASN A 384 -1.51 2.76 4.37
CA ASN A 384 -1.68 4.13 3.86
C ASN A 384 -2.64 4.98 4.69
N THR A 385 -2.92 4.56 5.93
CA THR A 385 -3.88 5.28 6.79
C THR A 385 -3.27 5.50 8.15
N GLU A 386 -3.44 6.69 8.71
CA GLU A 386 -2.87 7.04 10.01
C GLU A 386 -3.43 6.13 11.12
N TRP A 387 -4.68 5.69 10.95
CA TRP A 387 -5.42 4.92 11.93
C TRP A 387 -5.11 3.42 11.86
N GLY A 388 -4.96 2.87 10.65
CA GLY A 388 -4.67 1.46 10.44
C GLY A 388 -3.19 1.11 10.50
N LEU A 389 -2.29 2.04 10.14
CA LEU A 389 -0.84 1.79 10.09
C LEU A 389 -0.24 1.27 11.41
N PRO A 390 -0.62 1.78 12.59
CA PRO A 390 -0.17 1.21 13.87
C PRO A 390 -0.52 -0.27 14.06
N LEU A 391 -1.55 -0.77 13.37
CA LEU A 391 -2.02 -2.16 13.47
C LEU A 391 -1.27 -3.12 12.52
N LEU A 392 -0.38 -2.63 11.66
CA LEU A 392 0.31 -3.40 10.61
C LEU A 392 0.93 -4.70 11.14
N PHE A 393 1.54 -4.65 12.33
CA PHE A 393 2.24 -5.79 12.94
C PHE A 393 1.49 -6.46 14.11
N VAL A 394 0.19 -6.18 14.26
CA VAL A 394 -0.64 -6.83 15.31
C VAL A 394 -0.68 -8.35 15.10
N ILE A 395 -0.97 -8.82 13.88
CA ILE A 395 -1.06 -10.25 13.59
C ILE A 395 0.29 -10.95 13.80
N PRO A 396 1.42 -10.42 13.28
CA PRO A 396 2.75 -10.89 13.67
C PRO A 396 2.99 -10.94 15.18
N GLY A 397 2.62 -9.89 15.91
CA GLY A 397 2.77 -9.86 17.37
C GLY A 397 1.97 -10.98 18.07
N PHE A 398 0.72 -11.23 17.65
CA PHE A 398 -0.08 -12.37 18.14
C PHE A 398 0.60 -13.71 17.85
N SER A 399 1.07 -13.91 16.61
CA SER A 399 1.72 -15.16 16.20
C SER A 399 2.94 -15.48 17.06
N ILE A 400 3.71 -14.45 17.42
CA ILE A 400 4.94 -14.55 18.21
C ILE A 400 4.64 -14.76 19.69
N ALA A 401 3.66 -14.04 20.26
CA ALA A 401 3.23 -14.21 21.64
C ALA A 401 2.70 -15.63 21.91
N MET A 402 2.00 -16.21 20.94
CA MET A 402 1.54 -17.61 21.02
C MET A 402 2.66 -18.63 20.76
N ALA A 403 3.76 -18.22 20.12
CA ALA A 403 4.90 -19.08 19.81
C ALA A 403 5.83 -19.34 21.01
N ASP A 404 5.71 -18.63 22.13
CA ASP A 404 6.65 -18.73 23.26
C ASP A 404 6.47 -19.93 24.20
N SER A 405 5.46 -20.77 24.00
CA SER A 405 5.11 -21.78 25.02
C SER A 405 6.08 -22.96 25.15
N ARG A 406 7.10 -23.14 24.26
CA ARG A 406 8.18 -24.15 24.41
C ARG A 406 9.41 -23.77 23.55
N PRO A 407 10.66 -23.91 24.04
CA PRO A 407 11.82 -23.97 23.17
C PRO A 407 11.94 -25.39 22.60
N LYS A 408 12.29 -25.52 21.31
CA LYS A 408 13.07 -26.63 20.74
C LYS A 408 13.14 -26.47 19.22
N VAL A 409 14.32 -26.10 18.70
CA VAL A 409 15.19 -26.97 17.89
C VAL A 409 16.60 -26.37 17.99
N ALA A 410 17.54 -27.10 18.58
CA ALA A 410 18.95 -26.79 18.42
C ALA A 410 19.36 -27.26 17.02
N VAL A 411 19.46 -26.33 16.06
CA VAL A 411 20.02 -26.63 14.74
C VAL A 411 21.55 -26.61 14.87
N SER A 412 22.22 -27.61 14.30
CA SER A 412 23.69 -27.73 14.33
C SER A 412 24.38 -26.49 13.72
N LEU A 413 25.22 -25.83 14.52
CA LEU A 413 26.00 -24.63 14.16
C LEU A 413 26.88 -24.85 12.91
N ARG A 414 27.38 -26.07 12.71
CA ARG A 414 28.27 -26.43 11.58
C ARG A 414 27.53 -26.51 10.24
N ASN A 415 26.29 -26.99 10.24
CA ASN A 415 25.45 -27.01 9.04
C ASN A 415 24.98 -25.60 8.67
N GLN A 416 24.73 -24.73 9.67
CA GLN A 416 24.43 -23.31 9.44
C GLN A 416 25.60 -22.60 8.77
N ILE A 417 26.82 -22.74 9.28
CA ILE A 417 28.00 -22.09 8.69
C ILE A 417 28.19 -22.54 7.23
N THR A 418 28.04 -23.83 6.95
CA THR A 418 28.24 -24.35 5.57
C THR A 418 27.17 -23.85 4.60
N ILE A 419 25.90 -23.83 5.01
CA ILE A 419 24.80 -23.30 4.19
C ILE A 419 24.93 -21.78 4.01
N ILE A 420 25.33 -21.06 5.06
CA ILE A 420 25.57 -19.61 4.99
C ILE A 420 26.74 -19.32 4.06
N LEU A 421 27.86 -20.03 4.16
CA LEU A 421 29.02 -19.85 3.27
C LEU A 421 28.69 -20.22 1.82
N ALA A 422 27.96 -21.32 1.58
CA ALA A 422 27.50 -21.68 0.25
C ALA A 422 26.52 -20.64 -0.33
N GLY A 423 25.63 -20.11 0.51
CA GLY A 423 24.72 -19.01 0.16
C GLY A 423 25.46 -17.72 -0.16
N ILE A 424 26.49 -17.36 0.62
CA ILE A 424 27.35 -16.19 0.37
C ILE A 424 28.11 -16.36 -0.95
N ALA A 425 28.69 -17.54 -1.18
CA ALA A 425 29.42 -17.83 -2.43
C ALA A 425 28.49 -17.77 -3.66
N PHE A 426 27.29 -18.35 -3.56
CA PHE A 426 26.28 -18.27 -4.61
C PHE A 426 25.80 -16.84 -4.85
N ALA A 427 25.52 -16.09 -3.79
CA ALA A 427 25.16 -14.67 -3.86
C ALA A 427 26.30 -13.82 -4.48
N ALA A 428 27.56 -14.13 -4.18
CA ALA A 428 28.72 -13.46 -4.77
C ALA A 428 28.84 -13.76 -6.27
N VAL A 429 28.62 -15.00 -6.70
CA VAL A 429 28.60 -15.38 -8.14
C VAL A 429 27.47 -14.66 -8.87
N LEU A 430 26.27 -14.60 -8.30
CA LEU A 430 25.15 -13.84 -8.87
C LEU A 430 25.47 -12.34 -8.91
N LEU A 431 26.05 -11.78 -7.84
CA LEU A 431 26.42 -10.37 -7.79
C LEU A 431 27.45 -10.01 -8.87
N ILE A 432 28.43 -10.89 -9.13
CA ILE A 432 29.43 -10.70 -10.18
C ILE A 432 28.78 -10.82 -11.57
N ALA A 433 27.95 -11.84 -11.80
CA ALA A 433 27.29 -12.08 -13.09
C ALA A 433 26.31 -10.94 -13.47
N PHE A 434 25.68 -10.31 -12.48
CA PHE A 434 24.71 -9.23 -12.69
C PHE A 434 25.24 -7.85 -12.31
N LEU A 435 26.55 -7.69 -12.09
CA LEU A 435 27.12 -6.46 -11.54
C LEU A 435 26.82 -5.22 -12.40
N LYS A 436 26.95 -5.33 -13.72
CA LYS A 436 26.68 -4.22 -14.65
C LYS A 436 25.18 -3.86 -14.71
N PRO A 437 24.25 -4.80 -14.98
CA PRO A 437 22.81 -4.51 -14.90
C PRO A 437 22.38 -3.96 -13.54
N LEU A 438 22.87 -4.52 -12.43
CA LEU A 438 22.55 -4.04 -11.08
C LEU A 438 23.07 -2.62 -10.84
N ARG A 439 24.29 -2.30 -11.30
CA ARG A 439 24.82 -0.92 -11.27
C ARG A 439 23.97 0.03 -12.11
N ALA A 440 23.54 -0.40 -13.30
CA ALA A 440 22.69 0.43 -14.15
C ALA A 440 21.38 0.77 -13.45
N ILE A 441 20.71 -0.24 -12.88
CA ILE A 441 19.48 -0.06 -12.11
C ILE A 441 19.74 0.81 -10.88
N TRP A 442 20.83 0.59 -10.14
CA TRP A 442 21.19 1.39 -8.98
C TRP A 442 21.37 2.88 -9.30
N TYR A 443 22.14 3.19 -10.34
CA TYR A 443 22.33 4.59 -10.75
C TYR A 443 21.05 5.21 -11.31
N ALA A 444 20.21 4.44 -12.00
CA ALA A 444 18.90 4.91 -12.46
C ALA A 444 17.96 5.18 -11.28
N ASP A 445 17.96 4.34 -10.25
CA ASP A 445 17.17 4.50 -9.03
C ASP A 445 17.57 5.78 -8.28
N ILE A 446 18.87 5.95 -7.99
CA ILE A 446 19.39 7.16 -7.36
C ILE A 446 19.06 8.42 -8.18
N GLY A 447 19.23 8.36 -9.51
CA GLY A 447 18.85 9.46 -10.40
C GLY A 447 17.36 9.76 -10.37
N ALA A 448 16.51 8.74 -10.31
CA ALA A 448 15.06 8.90 -10.21
C ALA A 448 14.66 9.54 -8.87
N VAL A 449 15.30 9.17 -7.76
CA VAL A 449 15.08 9.80 -6.44
C VAL A 449 15.50 11.27 -6.45
N GLN A 450 16.68 11.57 -7.01
CA GLN A 450 17.17 12.94 -7.16
C GLN A 450 16.22 13.79 -8.01
N MET A 451 15.77 13.25 -9.15
CA MET A 451 14.81 13.93 -10.04
C MET A 451 13.47 14.16 -9.35
N ALA A 452 12.95 13.16 -8.62
CA ALA A 452 11.69 13.29 -7.89
C ALA A 452 11.75 14.37 -6.81
N LYS A 453 12.83 14.42 -6.02
CA LYS A 453 13.03 15.49 -5.03
C LYS A 453 13.12 16.87 -5.67
N LEU A 454 13.74 16.97 -6.85
CA LEU A 454 13.91 18.23 -7.55
C LEU A 454 12.59 18.72 -8.15
N GLU A 455 11.88 17.86 -8.88
CA GLU A 455 10.65 18.24 -9.60
C GLU A 455 9.43 18.34 -8.69
N LEU A 456 9.41 17.63 -7.56
CA LEU A 456 8.26 17.57 -6.65
C LEU A 456 8.46 18.33 -5.34
N ALA A 457 9.51 19.13 -5.20
CA ALA A 457 9.82 19.87 -3.97
C ALA A 457 8.63 20.67 -3.42
N ASP A 458 7.87 21.32 -4.31
CA ASP A 458 6.70 22.15 -3.98
C ASP A 458 5.37 21.52 -4.46
N TRP A 459 5.36 20.22 -4.80
CA TRP A 459 4.18 19.56 -5.33
C TRP A 459 3.11 19.33 -4.24
N PRO A 460 1.80 19.46 -4.55
CA PRO A 460 1.22 19.84 -5.83
C PRO A 460 1.10 21.36 -5.99
N THR A 461 1.64 21.90 -7.08
CA THR A 461 1.52 23.32 -7.44
C THR A 461 0.29 23.61 -8.31
N GLY A 462 -0.23 22.60 -9.01
CA GLY A 462 -1.24 22.78 -10.05
C GLY A 462 -0.71 23.50 -11.31
N GLN A 463 0.61 23.74 -11.38
CA GLN A 463 1.26 24.47 -12.45
C GLN A 463 2.47 23.69 -12.98
N TRP A 464 2.73 23.81 -14.27
CA TRP A 464 3.96 23.30 -14.88
C TRP A 464 5.11 24.28 -14.66
N ASN A 465 6.35 23.77 -14.61
CA ASN A 465 7.53 24.62 -14.49
C ASN A 465 7.63 25.57 -15.69
N GLU A 466 7.83 26.86 -15.42
CA GLU A 466 8.03 27.85 -16.46
C GLU A 466 9.40 27.70 -17.11
N ILE A 467 9.47 27.98 -18.41
CA ILE A 467 10.72 28.00 -19.18
C ILE A 467 11.70 29.05 -18.64
N SER A 468 11.16 30.12 -18.06
CA SER A 468 11.89 31.23 -17.45
C SER A 468 12.75 30.82 -16.25
N ASN A 469 12.44 29.70 -15.60
CA ASN A 469 13.13 29.23 -14.40
C ASN A 469 13.45 27.72 -14.48
N PRO A 470 14.44 27.32 -15.29
CA PRO A 470 14.77 25.92 -15.50
C PRO A 470 15.35 25.27 -14.23
N LEU A 471 14.98 24.02 -13.99
CA LEU A 471 15.51 23.24 -12.87
C LEU A 471 16.97 22.79 -13.12
N PRO A 472 17.83 22.76 -12.09
CA PRO A 472 19.23 22.39 -12.22
C PRO A 472 19.46 20.87 -12.28
N TYR A 473 19.27 20.25 -13.45
CA TYR A 473 19.37 18.79 -13.64
C TYR A 473 20.78 18.19 -13.66
N ARG A 474 21.85 18.96 -13.49
CA ARG A 474 23.24 18.49 -13.70
C ARG A 474 23.59 17.20 -12.94
N GLU A 475 23.28 17.15 -11.63
CA GLU A 475 23.56 15.95 -10.80
C GLU A 475 22.66 14.77 -11.17
N VAL A 476 21.41 15.05 -11.52
CA VAL A 476 20.40 14.06 -11.94
C VAL A 476 20.85 13.38 -13.24
N GLU A 477 21.29 14.16 -14.23
CA GLU A 477 21.80 13.65 -15.50
C GLU A 477 23.03 12.77 -15.32
N GLU A 478 23.94 13.12 -14.42
CA GLU A 478 25.16 12.33 -14.18
C GLU A 478 24.81 10.91 -13.72
N SER A 479 23.83 10.77 -12.82
CA SER A 479 23.30 9.48 -12.37
C SER A 479 22.73 8.67 -13.54
N PHE A 480 21.90 9.27 -14.40
CA PHE A 480 21.35 8.57 -15.56
C PHE A 480 22.41 8.22 -16.62
N ARG A 481 23.39 9.09 -16.86
CA ARG A 481 24.51 8.78 -17.78
C ARG A 481 25.36 7.63 -17.25
N LYS A 482 25.61 7.55 -15.93
CA LYS A 482 26.24 6.38 -15.29
C LYS A 482 25.40 5.11 -15.48
N ALA A 483 24.08 5.20 -15.36
CA ALA A 483 23.19 4.07 -15.63
C ALA A 483 23.34 3.58 -17.08
N LEU A 484 23.28 4.48 -18.06
CA LEU A 484 23.40 4.15 -19.49
C LEU A 484 24.79 3.62 -19.87
N SER A 485 25.86 4.05 -19.20
CA SER A 485 27.21 3.50 -19.40
C SER A 485 27.33 2.02 -18.99
N ASN A 486 26.49 1.57 -18.05
CA ASN A 486 26.42 0.18 -17.62
C ASN A 486 25.40 -0.62 -18.44
N GLN A 487 24.32 0.02 -18.88
CA GLN A 487 23.27 -0.59 -19.69
C GLN A 487 22.55 0.46 -20.56
N ALA A 488 22.82 0.46 -21.86
CA ALA A 488 22.33 1.48 -22.79
C ALA A 488 20.80 1.50 -23.01
N ASP A 489 20.13 0.36 -22.80
CA ASP A 489 18.68 0.19 -22.94
C ASP A 489 17.92 0.35 -21.60
N ASN A 490 18.58 0.85 -20.54
CA ASN A 490 17.95 1.08 -19.25
C ASN A 490 16.74 2.02 -19.39
N ARG A 491 15.54 1.47 -19.17
CA ARG A 491 14.26 2.15 -19.43
C ARG A 491 14.13 3.46 -18.66
N THR A 492 14.41 3.45 -17.36
CA THR A 492 14.26 4.60 -16.47
C THR A 492 15.22 5.71 -16.87
N ALA A 493 16.51 5.42 -17.04
CA ALA A 493 17.49 6.43 -17.44
C ALA A 493 17.15 7.06 -18.81
N ASN A 494 16.75 6.25 -19.81
CA ASN A 494 16.30 6.76 -21.10
C ASN A 494 15.03 7.62 -20.98
N GLN A 495 14.03 7.20 -20.22
CA GLN A 495 12.81 7.99 -19.99
C GLN A 495 13.14 9.36 -19.42
N ARG A 496 13.94 9.38 -18.35
CA ARG A 496 14.21 10.55 -17.52
C ARG A 496 15.07 11.57 -18.26
N LEU A 497 16.11 11.13 -18.95
CA LEU A 497 16.91 12.00 -19.83
C LEU A 497 16.07 12.56 -20.98
N GLY A 498 15.17 11.75 -21.55
CA GLY A 498 14.24 12.23 -22.58
C GLY A 498 13.34 13.35 -22.07
N VAL A 499 12.78 13.21 -20.86
CA VAL A 499 11.95 14.26 -20.22
C VAL A 499 12.76 15.52 -19.90
N ILE A 500 14.00 15.38 -19.40
CA ILE A 500 14.89 16.52 -19.15
C ILE A 500 15.16 17.28 -20.45
N LEU A 501 15.54 16.58 -21.52
CA LEU A 501 15.80 17.19 -22.83
C LEU A 501 14.55 17.84 -23.44
N MET A 502 13.34 17.30 -23.19
CA MET A 502 12.10 17.97 -23.57
C MET A 502 11.92 19.30 -22.83
N ALA A 503 12.22 19.35 -21.53
CA ALA A 503 12.15 20.59 -20.75
C ALA A 503 13.19 21.62 -21.25
N GLU A 504 14.35 21.16 -21.71
CA GLU A 504 15.38 21.97 -22.38
C GLU A 504 15.05 22.31 -23.84
N GLN A 505 13.90 21.85 -24.36
CA GLN A 505 13.45 22.04 -25.74
C GLN A 505 14.35 21.40 -26.81
N ASN A 506 15.24 20.48 -26.41
CA ASN A 506 16.00 19.65 -27.33
C ASN A 506 15.18 18.42 -27.73
N PHE A 507 14.13 18.65 -28.52
CA PHE A 507 13.16 17.62 -28.88
C PHE A 507 13.74 16.48 -29.71
N GLN A 508 14.75 16.76 -30.54
CA GLN A 508 15.34 15.75 -31.43
C GLN A 508 16.10 14.68 -30.62
N ASP A 509 16.93 15.09 -29.68
CA ASP A 509 17.64 14.15 -28.80
C ASP A 509 16.66 13.49 -27.82
N ALA A 510 15.69 14.25 -27.30
CA ALA A 510 14.65 13.72 -26.42
C ALA A 510 13.89 12.55 -27.06
N ALA A 511 13.47 12.68 -28.33
CA ALA A 511 12.78 11.63 -29.06
C ALA A 511 13.60 10.34 -29.09
N SER A 512 14.91 10.43 -29.34
CA SER A 512 15.80 9.25 -29.40
C SER A 512 15.84 8.48 -28.07
N TYR A 513 15.89 9.19 -26.93
CA TYR A 513 15.86 8.57 -25.61
C TYR A 513 14.47 7.98 -25.29
N LEU A 514 13.40 8.72 -25.57
CA LEU A 514 12.02 8.29 -25.33
C LEU A 514 11.63 7.09 -26.20
N GLU A 515 12.09 7.02 -27.45
CA GLU A 515 11.92 5.88 -28.36
C GLU A 515 12.53 4.61 -27.76
N ARG A 516 13.77 4.67 -27.25
CA ARG A 516 14.43 3.53 -26.57
C ARG A 516 13.67 3.10 -25.32
N SER A 517 13.21 4.06 -24.52
CA SER A 517 12.43 3.75 -23.33
C SER A 517 11.07 3.13 -23.67
N HIS A 518 10.42 3.62 -24.73
CA HIS A 518 9.15 3.08 -25.23
C HIS A 518 9.31 1.66 -25.77
N PHE A 519 10.41 1.37 -26.47
CA PHE A 519 10.73 0.02 -26.93
C PHE A 519 10.83 -0.98 -25.76
N SER A 520 11.49 -0.59 -24.66
CA SER A 520 11.61 -1.42 -23.45
C SER A 520 10.30 -1.55 -22.67
N ALA A 521 9.39 -0.56 -22.73
CA ALA A 521 8.14 -0.56 -21.98
C ALA A 521 6.97 0.08 -22.75
N PRO A 522 6.44 -0.58 -23.80
CA PRO A 522 5.41 0.00 -24.68
C PRO A 522 4.06 0.24 -23.98
N GLY A 523 3.82 -0.48 -22.88
CA GLY A 523 2.63 -0.34 -22.02
C GLY A 523 2.69 0.78 -20.99
N HIS A 524 3.84 1.47 -20.86
CA HIS A 524 4.02 2.54 -19.90
C HIS A 524 3.32 3.82 -20.35
N ARG A 525 2.35 4.30 -19.56
CA ARG A 525 1.51 5.45 -19.91
C ARG A 525 2.31 6.75 -20.02
N GLY A 526 3.14 7.06 -19.01
CA GLY A 526 3.97 8.27 -18.99
C GLY A 526 4.89 8.38 -20.20
N ILE A 527 5.72 7.35 -20.47
CA ILE A 527 6.59 7.30 -21.66
C ILE A 527 5.80 7.51 -22.95
N LYS A 528 4.67 6.83 -23.12
CA LYS A 528 3.82 6.97 -24.31
C LYS A 528 3.33 8.41 -24.49
N LYS A 529 2.87 9.04 -23.40
CA LYS A 529 2.40 10.43 -23.39
C LYS A 529 3.55 11.40 -23.71
N SER A 530 4.69 11.29 -23.02
CA SER A 530 5.87 12.13 -23.26
C SER A 530 6.43 11.97 -24.67
N LEU A 531 6.54 10.74 -25.21
CA LEU A 531 7.00 10.51 -26.58
C LEU A 531 6.01 11.08 -27.61
N GLY A 532 4.70 10.88 -27.41
CA GLY A 532 3.68 11.47 -28.27
C GLY A 532 3.76 13.00 -28.31
N TYR A 533 3.93 13.64 -27.15
CA TYR A 533 4.15 15.08 -27.06
C TYR A 533 5.43 15.52 -27.78
N CYS A 534 6.54 14.80 -27.56
CA CYS A 534 7.82 15.09 -28.20
C CYS A 534 7.71 15.05 -29.74
N TYR A 535 7.03 14.04 -30.29
CA TYR A 535 6.74 13.98 -31.72
C TYR A 535 5.84 15.13 -32.19
N THR A 536 4.84 15.52 -31.41
CA THR A 536 4.05 16.72 -31.72
C THR A 536 4.93 17.95 -31.81
N TRP A 537 5.84 18.17 -30.86
CA TRP A 537 6.77 19.32 -30.89
C TRP A 537 7.69 19.32 -32.10
N LEU A 538 8.07 18.14 -32.58
CA LEU A 538 8.85 17.95 -33.82
C LEU A 538 8.02 18.05 -35.11
N GLY A 539 6.69 18.18 -35.04
CA GLY A 539 5.80 18.12 -36.21
C GLY A 539 5.65 16.73 -36.82
N ARG A 540 6.07 15.68 -36.12
CA ARG A 540 5.99 14.25 -36.52
C ARG A 540 4.61 13.67 -36.18
N PHE A 541 3.56 14.20 -36.81
CA PHE A 541 2.18 13.91 -36.44
C PHE A 541 1.74 12.47 -36.69
N ASP A 542 2.29 11.83 -37.72
CA ASP A 542 1.97 10.44 -38.08
C ASP A 542 2.47 9.46 -37.00
N GLU A 543 3.62 9.75 -36.38
CA GLU A 543 4.11 8.98 -35.23
C GLU A 543 3.45 9.37 -33.90
N ALA A 544 3.07 10.64 -33.72
CA ALA A 544 2.43 11.13 -32.50
C ALA A 544 1.01 10.57 -32.31
N LYS A 545 0.18 10.58 -33.36
CA LYS A 545 -1.24 10.22 -33.30
C LYS A 545 -1.51 8.84 -32.68
N PRO A 546 -0.89 7.73 -33.10
CA PRO A 546 -1.19 6.40 -32.54
C PRO A 546 -0.83 6.25 -31.05
N LEU A 547 0.09 7.08 -30.55
CA LEU A 547 0.44 7.11 -29.12
C LEU A 547 -0.59 7.92 -28.33
N LEU A 548 -0.95 9.10 -28.82
CA LEU A 548 -1.81 10.05 -28.10
C LEU A 548 -3.31 9.70 -28.16
N VAL A 549 -3.78 8.99 -29.19
CA VAL A 549 -5.18 8.51 -29.24
C VAL A 549 -5.54 7.58 -28.08
N GLN A 550 -4.54 6.97 -27.44
CA GLN A 550 -4.71 6.10 -26.27
C GLN A 550 -4.69 6.87 -24.94
N ILE A 551 -4.52 8.19 -24.98
CA ILE A 551 -4.46 9.08 -23.82
C ILE A 551 -5.69 10.00 -23.89
N PRO A 552 -6.77 9.72 -23.14
CA PRO A 552 -8.05 10.42 -23.28
C PRO A 552 -7.95 11.93 -23.11
N GLU A 553 -7.08 12.40 -22.20
CA GLU A 553 -6.90 13.82 -21.95
C GLU A 553 -6.02 14.56 -22.97
N ALA A 554 -5.32 13.85 -23.87
CA ALA A 554 -4.30 14.45 -24.73
C ALA A 554 -4.87 15.51 -25.67
N GLN A 555 -6.11 15.35 -26.15
CA GLN A 555 -6.74 16.32 -27.03
C GLN A 555 -6.97 17.67 -26.31
N ALA A 556 -7.53 17.64 -25.11
CA ALA A 556 -7.75 18.84 -24.28
C ALA A 556 -6.43 19.48 -23.81
N GLU A 557 -5.41 18.67 -23.53
CA GLU A 557 -4.08 19.15 -23.21
C GLU A 557 -3.42 19.84 -24.41
N MET A 558 -3.57 19.30 -25.62
CA MET A 558 -3.06 19.96 -26.84
C MET A 558 -3.72 21.32 -27.09
N ASP A 559 -5.02 21.46 -26.83
CA ASP A 559 -5.69 22.76 -26.87
C ASP A 559 -5.07 23.74 -25.87
N THR A 560 -4.82 23.27 -24.65
CA THR A 560 -4.19 24.08 -23.58
C THR A 560 -2.76 24.46 -23.94
N TYR A 561 -1.97 23.53 -24.48
CA TYR A 561 -0.60 23.78 -24.91
C TYR A 561 -0.51 24.72 -26.10
N SER A 562 -1.50 24.73 -27.00
CA SER A 562 -1.55 25.69 -28.10
C SER A 562 -1.54 27.13 -27.59
N TRP A 563 -2.38 27.43 -26.60
CA TRP A 563 -2.38 28.74 -25.95
C TRP A 563 -1.11 28.97 -25.13
N TRP A 564 -0.69 27.99 -24.32
CA TRP A 564 0.47 28.15 -23.44
C TRP A 564 1.75 28.44 -24.23
N TRP A 565 2.08 27.67 -25.27
CA TRP A 565 3.25 27.91 -26.11
C TRP A 565 3.22 29.27 -26.80
N GLN A 566 2.04 29.73 -27.21
CA GLN A 566 1.87 31.07 -27.77
C GLN A 566 2.25 32.15 -26.75
N THR A 567 1.83 32.01 -25.48
CA THR A 567 2.24 32.94 -24.41
C THR A 567 3.75 32.90 -24.10
N GLN A 568 4.41 31.79 -24.42
CA GLN A 568 5.86 31.64 -24.29
C GLN A 568 6.64 32.10 -25.53
N GLY A 569 5.97 32.68 -26.54
CA GLY A 569 6.61 33.15 -27.77
C GLY A 569 7.05 32.04 -28.73
N ARG A 570 6.48 30.83 -28.60
CA ARG A 570 6.75 29.66 -29.44
C ARG A 570 5.57 29.35 -30.35
N ASP A 571 5.34 30.23 -31.34
CA ASP A 571 4.25 30.09 -32.31
C ASP A 571 4.35 28.80 -33.14
N ASP A 572 5.57 28.30 -33.36
CA ASP A 572 5.83 27.03 -34.03
C ASP A 572 5.25 25.85 -33.23
N LEU A 573 5.53 25.79 -31.92
CA LEU A 573 5.01 24.74 -31.04
C LEU A 573 3.50 24.89 -30.80
N ALA A 574 3.02 26.13 -30.70
CA ALA A 574 1.59 26.43 -30.61
C ALA A 574 0.84 25.92 -31.85
N GLY A 575 1.39 26.16 -33.05
CA GLY A 575 0.84 25.66 -34.31
C GLY A 575 0.81 24.13 -34.36
N ASN A 576 1.89 23.47 -33.93
CA ASN A 576 1.96 22.01 -33.86
C ASN A 576 0.92 21.42 -32.89
N ALA A 577 0.74 22.00 -31.70
CA ALA A 577 -0.30 21.60 -30.75
C ALA A 577 -1.71 21.73 -31.35
N ALA A 578 -2.01 22.86 -32.00
CA ALA A 578 -3.32 23.09 -32.63
C ALA A 578 -3.62 22.08 -33.76
N ILE A 579 -2.61 21.71 -34.55
CA ILE A 579 -2.74 20.65 -35.57
C ILE A 579 -3.03 19.31 -34.89
N MET A 580 -2.26 18.95 -33.87
CA MET A 580 -2.42 17.66 -33.18
C MET A 580 -3.79 17.54 -32.50
N SER A 581 -4.28 18.59 -31.83
CA SER A 581 -5.63 18.59 -31.25
C SER A 581 -6.71 18.28 -32.29
N LYS A 582 -6.64 18.91 -33.47
CA LYS A 582 -7.56 18.64 -34.59
C LYS A 582 -7.44 17.21 -35.13
N LEU A 583 -6.26 16.61 -35.06
CA LEU A 583 -6.05 15.23 -35.49
C LEU A 583 -6.60 14.21 -34.48
N LEU A 584 -6.61 14.54 -33.19
CA LEU A 584 -7.17 13.71 -32.11
C LEU A 584 -8.69 13.83 -31.99
N SER A 585 -9.28 14.95 -32.43
CA SER A 585 -10.74 15.13 -32.43
C SER A 585 -11.44 14.40 -33.59
N ARG A 586 -10.69 13.92 -34.58
CA ARG A 586 -11.21 13.11 -35.68
C ARG A 586 -11.26 11.63 -35.24
N PRO A 587 -12.41 10.95 -35.37
CA PRO A 587 -12.60 9.57 -34.95
C PRO A 587 -11.66 8.59 -35.66
#